data_AF-A0A107EYV6-F1
#
_entry.id   AF-A0A107EYV6-F1
#
_cell.length_a   1.000
_cell.length_b   1.000
_cell.length_c   1.000
_cell.angle_alpha   90.00
_cell.angle_beta   90.00
_cell.angle_gamma   90.00
#
_symmetry.space_group_name_H-M   'P 1'
#
loop_
_entity.id
_entity.type
_entity.pdbx_description
1 polymer ?
#
loop_
_entity_poly.entity_id
_entity_poly.type
_entity_poly.pdbx_seq_one_letter_code
_entity_poly.pdbx_strand_id
1 'polypeptide(L)'
;MLLDKINGADAAFRAQIEGIYWGGKIACEPHPKYGYGCDTVPNGWTEITWEEFAKSKFFWYTPIATGWLRTTIGNARLFFMHDRVSFAMIGDHSGGTVKVFQFGCKHVMESETVGNCLHRYTCTKCGFSEVVDSSD
;
A
#
# COMPACT_ATOMS: atom_id res chain seq x y z
N MET A 1 1.65 -15.79 5.84
CA MET A 1 2.42 -14.60 5.43
C MET A 1 3.04 -14.00 6.67
N LEU A 2 4.32 -13.61 6.65
CA LEU A 2 5.05 -13.14 7.84
C LEU A 2 5.61 -11.73 7.61
N LEU A 3 5.19 -10.77 8.42
CA LEU A 3 5.65 -9.37 8.38
C LEU A 3 6.75 -9.18 9.44
N ASP A 4 7.99 -9.43 9.03
CA ASP A 4 9.11 -9.52 9.98
C ASP A 4 9.58 -8.16 10.49
N LYS A 5 9.55 -7.11 9.64
CA LYS A 5 10.03 -5.76 10.00
C LYS A 5 9.30 -4.68 9.20
N ILE A 6 8.81 -3.65 9.89
CA ILE A 6 8.47 -2.35 9.31
C ILE A 6 9.45 -1.32 9.87
N ASN A 7 10.37 -0.83 9.04
CA ASN A 7 11.31 0.21 9.43
C ASN A 7 10.64 1.59 9.35
N GLY A 8 10.96 2.46 10.32
CA GLY A 8 10.36 3.80 10.43
C GLY A 8 9.01 3.84 11.17
N ALA A 9 8.50 2.69 11.60
CA ALA A 9 7.25 2.60 12.36
C ALA A 9 7.47 2.13 13.80
N ASP A 10 7.04 2.94 14.75
CA ASP A 10 6.85 2.49 16.14
C ASP A 10 5.66 1.51 16.23
N ALA A 11 5.43 0.95 17.42
CA ALA A 11 4.38 -0.04 17.63
C ALA A 11 2.97 0.49 17.33
N ALA A 12 2.71 1.77 17.60
CA ALA A 12 1.42 2.40 17.35
C ALA A 12 1.20 2.63 15.85
N PHE A 13 2.22 3.15 15.16
CA PHE A 13 2.17 3.35 13.72
C PHE A 13 2.09 2.03 12.96
N ARG A 14 2.79 0.98 13.43
CA ARG A 14 2.65 -0.37 12.90
C ARG A 14 1.22 -0.89 13.04
N ALA A 15 0.60 -0.78 14.21
CA ALA A 15 -0.79 -1.20 14.43
C ALA A 15 -1.76 -0.41 13.54
N GLN A 16 -1.49 0.88 13.31
CA GLN A 16 -2.24 1.71 12.38
C GLN A 16 -2.11 1.22 10.94
N ILE A 17 -0.89 0.92 10.47
CA ILE A 17 -0.64 0.35 9.14
C ILE A 17 -1.39 -0.99 9.00
N GLU A 18 -1.24 -1.90 9.96
CA GLU A 18 -1.92 -3.20 9.97
C GLU A 18 -3.45 -3.03 9.90
N GLY A 19 -4.02 -2.10 10.68
CA GLY A 19 -5.44 -1.77 10.63
C GLY A 19 -5.89 -1.18 9.29
N ILE A 20 -5.16 -0.20 8.74
CA ILE A 20 -5.53 0.50 7.50
C ILE A 20 -5.52 -0.43 6.30
N TYR A 21 -4.47 -1.24 6.15
CA TYR A 21 -4.25 -2.02 4.92
C TYR A 21 -4.75 -3.47 5.02
N TRP A 22 -4.89 -4.01 6.22
CA TRP A 22 -5.29 -5.41 6.44
C TRP A 22 -6.49 -5.60 7.37
N GLY A 23 -7.09 -4.52 7.90
CA GLY A 23 -8.28 -4.61 8.76
C GLY A 23 -8.01 -5.22 10.14
N GLY A 24 -6.74 -5.43 10.51
CA GLY A 24 -6.34 -6.07 11.75
C GLY A 24 -4.94 -6.67 11.68
N LYS A 25 -4.56 -7.42 12.72
CA LYS A 25 -3.29 -8.16 12.72
C LYS A 25 -3.29 -9.15 11.56
N ILE A 26 -2.25 -9.13 10.75
CA ILE A 26 -2.01 -10.18 9.76
C ILE A 26 -1.64 -11.44 10.54
N ALA A 27 -2.62 -12.29 10.83
CA ALA A 27 -2.36 -13.56 11.47
C ALA A 27 -1.63 -14.49 10.49
N CYS A 28 -0.68 -15.26 11.01
CA CYS A 28 -0.11 -16.43 10.33
C CYS A 28 -1.12 -17.58 10.19
N GLU A 29 -2.42 -17.29 10.19
CA GLU A 29 -3.46 -18.30 10.19
C GLU A 29 -3.72 -18.81 8.76
N PRO A 30 -3.72 -20.14 8.57
CA PRO A 30 -4.02 -20.74 7.27
C PRO A 30 -5.44 -20.38 6.84
N HIS A 31 -5.63 -20.10 5.55
CA HIS A 31 -6.93 -19.83 4.98
C HIS A 31 -7.83 -21.09 5.13
N PRO A 32 -9.09 -20.97 5.63
CA PRO A 32 -9.93 -22.12 5.97
C PRO A 32 -10.18 -23.10 4.82
N LYS A 33 -10.16 -22.61 3.57
CA LYS A 33 -10.41 -23.41 2.35
C LYS A 33 -9.15 -23.82 1.59
N TYR A 34 -8.03 -23.13 1.75
CA TYR A 34 -6.84 -23.25 0.88
C TYR A 34 -5.54 -23.54 1.66
N GLY A 35 -5.61 -23.75 2.98
CA GLY A 35 -4.42 -23.93 3.82
C GLY A 35 -3.49 -22.71 3.75
N TYR A 36 -2.18 -22.94 3.65
CA TYR A 36 -1.19 -21.91 3.32
C TYR A 36 -1.15 -21.73 1.79
N GLY A 37 -2.04 -20.88 1.25
CA GLY A 37 -2.35 -20.79 -0.18
C GLY A 37 -1.14 -20.61 -1.10
N CYS A 38 -1.02 -21.49 -2.09
CA CYS A 38 0.16 -21.66 -2.94
C CYS A 38 0.27 -20.72 -4.15
N ASP A 39 -0.73 -19.91 -4.49
CA ASP A 39 -0.68 -19.05 -5.70
C ASP A 39 -1.27 -17.64 -5.49
N THR A 40 -1.49 -17.22 -4.25
CA THR A 40 -2.24 -15.97 -3.97
C THR A 40 -1.36 -14.90 -3.35
N VAL A 41 -1.23 -13.76 -4.04
CA VAL A 41 -0.78 -12.50 -3.43
C VAL A 41 -1.74 -12.10 -2.29
N PRO A 42 -1.29 -11.33 -1.29
CA PRO A 42 -2.19 -10.83 -0.25
C PRO A 42 -3.42 -10.15 -0.87
N ASN A 43 -4.61 -10.37 -0.28
CA ASN A 43 -5.84 -9.76 -0.76
C ASN A 43 -5.68 -8.23 -0.89
N GLY A 44 -6.16 -7.68 -2.01
CA GLY A 44 -6.06 -6.25 -2.30
C GLY A 44 -4.77 -5.81 -3.01
N TRP A 45 -3.83 -6.71 -3.27
CA TRP A 45 -2.69 -6.44 -4.13
C TRP A 45 -3.09 -6.61 -5.59
N THR A 46 -2.76 -5.61 -6.39
CA THR A 46 -2.96 -5.60 -7.85
C THR A 46 -1.61 -5.44 -8.51
N GLU A 47 -1.21 -6.38 -9.37
CA GLU A 47 0.00 -6.22 -10.18
C GLU A 47 -0.18 -5.03 -11.13
N ILE A 48 0.83 -4.19 -11.25
CA ILE A 48 0.84 -3.01 -12.14
C ILE A 48 2.01 -3.11 -13.12
N THR A 49 1.88 -2.46 -14.26
CA THR A 49 2.97 -2.42 -15.24
C THR A 49 4.09 -1.47 -14.81
N TRP A 50 5.27 -1.59 -15.43
CA TRP A 50 6.37 -0.66 -15.18
C TRP A 50 6.04 0.77 -15.62
N GLU A 51 5.26 0.93 -16.68
CA GLU A 51 4.79 2.23 -17.15
C GLU A 51 3.84 2.89 -16.16
N GLU A 52 2.93 2.11 -15.56
CA GLU A 52 2.03 2.59 -14.49
C GLU A 52 2.83 2.94 -13.24
N PHE A 53 3.78 2.10 -12.86
CA PHE A 53 4.64 2.33 -11.71
C PHE A 53 5.49 3.60 -11.87
N ALA A 54 6.08 3.82 -13.04
CA ALA A 54 6.90 5.00 -13.36
C ALA A 54 6.12 6.31 -13.28
N LYS A 55 4.80 6.28 -13.52
CA LYS A 55 3.90 7.44 -13.43
C LYS A 55 3.25 7.60 -12.05
N SER A 56 3.58 6.73 -11.09
CA SER A 56 2.96 6.73 -9.78
C SER A 56 3.59 7.73 -8.81
N LYS A 57 2.87 8.06 -7.73
CA LYS A 57 3.37 8.91 -6.64
C LYS A 57 4.52 8.27 -5.84
N PHE A 58 4.91 7.03 -6.13
CA PHE A 58 6.06 6.36 -5.53
C PHE A 58 7.33 7.20 -5.64
N PHE A 59 7.53 7.88 -6.77
CA PHE A 59 8.73 8.67 -7.02
C PHE A 59 8.64 10.13 -6.56
N TRP A 60 7.47 10.55 -6.08
CA TRP A 60 7.25 11.95 -5.66
C TRP A 60 7.59 12.17 -4.20
N TYR A 61 7.37 11.15 -3.36
CA TYR A 61 7.55 11.24 -1.92
C TYR A 61 8.34 10.05 -1.40
N THR A 62 9.08 10.28 -0.31
CA THR A 62 9.70 9.18 0.44
C THR A 62 8.59 8.37 1.12
N PRO A 63 8.63 7.03 1.08
CA PRO A 63 7.70 6.20 1.84
C PRO A 63 7.76 6.53 3.34
N ILE A 64 6.60 6.60 4.00
CA ILE A 64 6.53 6.82 5.45
C ILE A 64 7.19 5.67 6.21
N ALA A 65 7.02 4.46 5.68
CA ALA A 65 7.62 3.27 6.22
C ALA A 65 7.97 2.30 5.10
N THR A 66 8.92 1.42 5.39
CA THR A 66 9.26 0.30 4.52
C THR A 66 9.11 -0.99 5.27
N GLY A 67 8.61 -2.02 4.60
CA GLY A 67 8.35 -3.31 5.20
C GLY A 67 9.00 -4.44 4.44
N TRP A 68 9.03 -5.60 5.07
CA TRP A 68 9.33 -6.85 4.42
C TRP A 68 8.25 -7.86 4.73
N LEU A 69 7.79 -8.56 3.70
CA LEU A 69 6.78 -9.61 3.83
C LEU A 69 7.22 -10.85 3.05
N ARG A 70 7.27 -12.00 3.73
CA ARG A 70 7.37 -13.28 3.01
C ARG A 70 6.02 -13.59 2.37
N THR A 71 5.99 -13.58 1.05
CA THR A 71 4.85 -14.08 0.25
C THR A 71 5.19 -15.44 -0.33
N THR A 72 4.21 -16.10 -0.92
CA THR A 72 4.36 -17.44 -1.53
C THR A 72 5.05 -17.39 -2.90
N ILE A 73 5.00 -16.26 -3.62
CA ILE A 73 5.70 -16.04 -4.90
C ILE A 73 7.10 -15.41 -4.74
N GLY A 74 7.50 -15.09 -3.51
CA GLY A 74 8.79 -14.48 -3.22
C GLY A 74 8.78 -13.53 -2.03
N ASN A 75 9.95 -13.00 -1.71
CA ASN A 75 10.08 -12.01 -0.64
C ASN A 75 9.70 -10.63 -1.17
N ALA A 76 8.68 -10.02 -0.58
CA ALA A 76 8.22 -8.70 -0.96
C ALA A 76 8.87 -7.61 -0.11
N ARG A 77 9.34 -6.56 -0.77
CA ARG A 77 9.65 -5.27 -0.15
C ARG A 77 8.42 -4.39 -0.22
N LEU A 78 7.94 -3.91 0.92
CA LEU A 78 6.77 -3.05 1.02
C LEU A 78 7.19 -1.59 1.19
N PHE A 79 6.43 -0.69 0.59
CA PHE A 79 6.62 0.75 0.66
C PHE A 79 5.29 1.40 0.99
N PHE A 80 5.18 1.98 2.18
CA PHE A 80 3.95 2.57 2.69
C PHE A 80 3.92 4.06 2.40
N MET A 81 2.98 4.50 1.57
CA MET A 81 2.92 5.88 1.10
C MET A 81 1.93 6.73 1.92
N HIS A 82 2.11 8.05 1.85
CA HIS A 82 1.30 9.05 2.56
C HIS A 82 -0.18 9.03 2.19
N ASP A 83 -0.47 8.75 0.93
CA ASP A 83 -1.82 8.73 0.41
C ASP A 83 -2.52 7.39 0.64
N ARG A 84 -1.97 6.45 1.40
CA ARG A 84 -2.58 5.12 1.57
C ARG A 84 -2.67 4.29 0.27
N VAL A 85 -1.92 4.67 -0.77
CA VAL A 85 -1.65 3.84 -1.96
C VAL A 85 -0.22 3.34 -1.86
N SER A 86 -0.05 2.10 -1.44
CA SER A 86 1.25 1.50 -1.14
C SER A 86 1.71 0.56 -2.25
N PHE A 87 3.02 0.29 -2.27
CA PHE A 87 3.65 -0.51 -3.30
C PHE A 87 4.41 -1.68 -2.71
N ALA A 88 4.38 -2.81 -3.39
CA ALA A 88 5.19 -3.97 -3.06
C ALA A 88 5.99 -4.41 -4.27
N MET A 89 7.25 -4.76 -4.05
CA MET A 89 8.16 -5.26 -5.07
C MET A 89 8.61 -6.67 -4.73
N ILE A 90 8.50 -7.57 -5.70
CA ILE A 90 8.96 -8.96 -5.57
C ILE A 90 9.94 -9.22 -6.71
N GLY A 91 11.18 -9.52 -6.34
CA GLY A 91 12.20 -9.92 -7.31
C GLY A 91 12.08 -11.40 -7.64
N ASP A 92 12.04 -11.71 -8.93
CA ASP A 92 12.28 -13.05 -9.46
C ASP A 92 13.78 -13.19 -9.78
N HIS A 93 14.47 -13.90 -8.91
CA HIS A 93 15.91 -14.12 -9.05
C HIS A 93 16.27 -14.95 -10.28
N SER A 94 15.42 -15.91 -10.65
CA SER A 94 15.67 -16.81 -11.78
C SER A 94 15.40 -16.12 -13.12
N GLY A 95 14.35 -15.30 -13.19
CA GLY A 95 14.02 -14.52 -14.38
C GLY A 95 14.77 -13.19 -14.50
N GLY A 96 15.43 -12.72 -13.43
CA GLY A 96 16.10 -11.41 -13.41
C GLY A 96 15.12 -10.23 -13.53
N THR A 97 13.86 -10.43 -13.12
CA THR A 97 12.81 -9.41 -13.22
C THR A 97 12.29 -9.00 -11.84
N VAL A 98 11.67 -7.83 -11.77
CA VAL A 98 10.95 -7.40 -10.57
C VAL A 98 9.51 -7.14 -10.96
N LYS A 99 8.59 -7.75 -10.21
CA LYS A 99 7.16 -7.48 -10.29
C LYS A 99 6.77 -6.43 -9.28
N VAL A 100 5.89 -5.53 -9.69
CA VAL A 100 5.41 -4.44 -8.85
C VAL A 100 3.91 -4.61 -8.63
N PHE A 101 3.51 -4.48 -7.38
CA PHE A 101 2.12 -4.55 -6.94
C PHE A 101 1.73 -3.27 -6.24
N GLN A 102 0.54 -2.79 -6.51
CA GLN A 102 -0.11 -1.71 -5.78
C GLN A 102 -1.13 -2.30 -4.80
N PHE A 103 -1.20 -1.75 -3.60
CA PHE A 103 -2.17 -2.14 -2.58
C PHE A 103 -2.62 -0.95 -1.73
N GLY A 104 -3.73 -1.13 -1.00
CA GLY A 104 -4.39 -0.05 -0.26
C GLY A 104 -5.62 0.47 -0.99
N CYS A 105 -5.89 1.77 -0.89
CA CYS A 105 -7.15 2.34 -1.38
C CYS A 105 -7.01 2.95 -2.78
N LYS A 106 -7.79 2.46 -3.75
CA LYS A 106 -8.04 3.21 -4.99
C LYS A 106 -9.01 4.35 -4.67
N HIS A 107 -8.45 5.52 -4.36
CA HIS A 107 -9.22 6.68 -3.90
C HIS A 107 -10.35 7.03 -4.85
N VAL A 108 -11.50 7.33 -4.25
CA VAL A 108 -12.63 7.97 -4.89
C VAL A 108 -12.85 9.25 -4.12
N MET A 109 -12.29 10.34 -4.63
CA MET A 109 -12.23 11.62 -3.94
C MET A 109 -13.51 12.41 -4.18
N GLU A 110 -14.14 12.85 -3.10
CA GLU A 110 -15.14 13.91 -3.10
C GLU A 110 -14.47 15.24 -2.73
N SER A 111 -14.86 16.32 -3.39
CA SER A 111 -14.29 17.65 -3.19
C SER A 111 -15.25 18.54 -2.40
N GLU A 112 -14.72 19.25 -1.43
CA GLU A 112 -15.42 20.27 -0.65
C GLU A 112 -14.59 21.57 -0.68
N THR A 113 -15.26 22.69 -0.96
CA THR A 113 -14.65 24.02 -0.87
C THR A 113 -14.59 24.45 0.59
N VAL A 114 -13.39 24.56 1.15
CA VAL A 114 -13.14 24.91 2.56
C VAL A 114 -12.56 26.33 2.72
N GLY A 115 -12.30 27.00 1.61
CA GLY A 115 -11.83 28.39 1.54
C GLY A 115 -11.92 28.90 0.11
N ASN A 116 -11.52 30.15 -0.13
CA ASN A 116 -11.77 30.84 -1.41
C ASN A 116 -11.11 30.13 -2.62
N CYS A 117 -9.89 29.63 -2.45
CA CYS A 117 -9.17 28.80 -3.43
C CYS A 117 -8.75 27.44 -2.83
N LEU A 118 -9.31 27.09 -1.66
CA LEU A 118 -8.87 25.95 -0.88
C LEU A 118 -9.89 24.82 -1.00
N HIS A 119 -9.47 23.72 -1.61
CA HIS A 119 -10.28 22.54 -1.81
C HIS A 119 -9.78 21.39 -0.95
N ARG A 120 -10.68 20.79 -0.18
CA ARG A 120 -10.42 19.54 0.54
C ARG A 120 -10.97 18.40 -0.28
N TYR A 121 -10.10 17.46 -0.62
CA TYR A 121 -10.47 16.22 -1.27
C TYR A 121 -10.46 15.10 -0.25
N THR A 122 -11.60 14.47 -0.01
CA THR A 122 -11.73 13.36 0.95
C THR A 122 -12.18 12.10 0.22
N CYS A 123 -11.44 11.01 0.42
CA CYS A 123 -11.77 9.72 -0.14
C CYS A 123 -12.95 9.10 0.62
N THR A 124 -14.04 8.80 -0.09
CA THR A 124 -15.26 8.21 0.48
C THR A 124 -15.05 6.79 1.00
N LYS A 125 -14.03 6.08 0.50
CA LYS A 125 -13.76 4.68 0.86
C LYS A 125 -12.89 4.53 2.11
N CYS A 126 -11.89 5.38 2.27
CA CYS A 126 -10.90 5.22 3.34
C CYS A 126 -10.73 6.46 4.24
N GLY A 127 -11.41 7.57 3.93
CA GLY A 127 -11.32 8.82 4.69
C GLY A 127 -9.96 9.51 4.60
N PHE A 128 -9.10 9.12 3.65
CA PHE A 128 -7.90 9.91 3.35
C PHE A 128 -8.33 11.28 2.85
N SER A 129 -7.77 12.34 3.41
CA SER A 129 -8.06 13.71 2.98
C SER A 129 -6.77 14.45 2.64
N GLU A 130 -6.78 15.16 1.53
CA GLU A 130 -5.75 16.13 1.17
C GLU A 130 -6.39 17.49 0.93
N VAL A 131 -5.65 18.55 1.23
CA VAL A 131 -6.08 19.92 0.97
C VAL A 131 -5.16 20.49 -0.10
N VAL A 132 -5.76 21.00 -1.17
CA VAL A 132 -5.06 21.59 -2.30
C VAL A 132 -5.48 23.04 -2.39
N ASP A 133 -4.48 23.93 -2.41
CA ASP A 133 -4.69 25.33 -2.73
C ASP A 133 -4.56 25.50 -4.25
N SER A 134 -5.62 26.00 -4.88
CA SER A 134 -5.66 26.30 -6.30
C SER A 134 -5.39 27.77 -6.60
N SER A 135 -4.84 28.54 -5.64
CA SER A 135 -4.33 29.87 -5.92
C SER A 135 -3.12 29.77 -6.86
N ASP A 136 -3.28 30.24 -8.08
CA ASP A 136 -2.21 30.49 -9.05
C ASP A 136 -1.45 31.78 -8.69
#